data_AF-A0A146L8R5-F1
#
_entry.id   AF-A0A146L8R5-F1
#
_cell.length_a   1.000
_cell.length_b   1.000
_cell.length_c   1.000
_cell.angle_alpha   90.00
_cell.angle_beta   90.00
_cell.angle_gamma   90.00
#
_symmetry.space_group_name_H-M   'P 1'
#
loop_
_entity.id
_entity.type
_entity.pdbx_description
1 polymer ?
#
loop_
_entity_poly.entity_id
_entity_poly.type
_entity_poly.pdbx_seq_one_letter_code
_entity_poly.pdbx_strand_id
1 'polypeptide(L)'
;MRLTWALFLYKRPKGHLFRGKYRFVKRVSKDAMDTLKYEFQQEEQNMFYLRHPYLNQEETKCLKEIEKVPFWGVEKWNERNSIFEKRRTLADELSHLKVTQDWDFKGGYKF
;
A
#
# COMPACT_ATOMS: atom_id res chain seq x y z
N MET A 1 -26.81 -37.28 36.60
CA MET A 1 -27.02 -36.84 35.20
C MET A 1 -28.12 -35.77 35.13
N ARG A 2 -27.81 -34.49 35.38
CA ARG A 2 -28.80 -33.40 35.32
C ARG A 2 -28.65 -32.48 34.10
N LEU A 3 -27.47 -32.48 33.47
CA LEU A 3 -27.16 -31.62 32.31
C LEU A 3 -27.89 -32.06 31.03
N THR A 4 -28.13 -33.35 30.84
CA THR A 4 -28.84 -33.90 29.68
C THR A 4 -30.31 -33.49 29.64
N TRP A 5 -30.94 -33.30 30.80
CA TRP A 5 -32.34 -32.90 30.90
C TRP A 5 -32.59 -31.49 30.37
N ALA A 6 -31.66 -30.56 30.61
CA ALA A 6 -31.71 -29.20 30.08
C ALA A 6 -31.63 -29.15 28.54
N LEU A 7 -30.93 -30.11 27.93
CA LEU A 7 -30.80 -30.20 26.46
C LEU A 7 -32.11 -30.64 25.78
N PHE A 8 -32.98 -31.39 26.47
CA PHE A 8 -34.29 -31.79 25.93
C PHE A 8 -35.34 -30.67 25.98
N LEU A 9 -35.15 -29.66 26.82
CA LEU A 9 -36.10 -28.55 26.96
C LEU A 9 -36.07 -27.58 25.77
N TYR A 10 -34.95 -27.50 25.03
CA TYR A 10 -34.81 -26.60 23.89
C TYR A 10 -34.98 -27.35 22.57
N LYS A 11 -36.09 -27.11 21.86
CA LYS A 11 -36.30 -27.60 20.49
C LYS A 11 -35.31 -26.94 19.53
N ARG A 12 -34.18 -27.60 19.26
CA ARG A 12 -33.25 -27.24 18.18
C ARG A 12 -33.54 -28.03 16.90
N PRO A 13 -33.34 -27.44 15.71
CA PRO A 13 -33.38 -28.20 14.46
C PRO A 13 -32.41 -29.37 14.50
N LYS A 14 -32.79 -30.49 13.89
CA LYS A 14 -31.92 -31.67 13.78
C LYS A 14 -30.79 -31.38 12.78
N GLY A 15 -29.53 -31.49 13.20
CA GLY A 15 -28.35 -31.29 12.34
C GLY A 15 -27.85 -29.83 12.30
N HIS A 16 -27.38 -29.39 11.13
CA HIS A 16 -26.77 -28.06 10.98
C HIS A 16 -27.82 -26.94 11.05
N LEU A 17 -27.59 -25.92 11.88
CA LEU A 17 -28.61 -24.90 12.20
C LEU A 17 -29.11 -24.10 10.99
N PHE A 18 -28.21 -23.66 10.10
CA PHE A 18 -28.56 -22.77 8.97
C PHE A 18 -28.61 -23.46 7.60
N ARG A 19 -28.54 -24.80 7.55
CA ARG A 19 -28.43 -25.57 6.31
C ARG A 19 -29.33 -26.82 6.34
N GLY A 20 -29.69 -27.35 5.18
CA GLY A 20 -30.52 -28.55 5.06
C GLY A 20 -32.04 -28.30 5.23
N LYS A 21 -32.80 -29.39 5.38
CA LYS A 21 -34.28 -29.37 5.40
C LYS A 21 -34.86 -28.69 6.64
N TYR A 22 -34.29 -28.95 7.81
CA TYR A 22 -34.75 -28.37 9.08
C TYR A 22 -33.74 -27.33 9.53
N ARG A 23 -33.92 -26.09 9.09
CA ARG A 23 -33.01 -24.96 9.39
C ARG A 23 -33.73 -23.86 10.14
N PHE A 24 -32.96 -23.06 10.87
CA PHE A 24 -33.42 -21.81 11.43
C PHE A 24 -33.52 -20.77 10.30
N VAL A 25 -34.75 -20.38 9.94
CA VAL A 25 -34.99 -19.34 8.94
C VAL A 25 -35.11 -18.01 9.66
N LYS A 26 -34.09 -17.16 9.52
CA LYS A 26 -34.15 -15.78 9.99
C LYS A 26 -35.17 -15.02 9.15
N ARG A 27 -36.19 -14.43 9.79
CA ARG A 27 -37.15 -13.57 9.10
C ARG A 27 -36.47 -12.25 8.75
N VAL A 28 -36.84 -11.69 7.61
CA VAL A 28 -36.37 -10.36 7.21
C VAL A 28 -36.98 -9.34 8.18
N SER A 29 -36.13 -8.54 8.84
CA SER A 29 -36.57 -7.45 9.70
C SER A 29 -36.91 -6.22 8.86
N LYS A 30 -37.73 -5.31 9.42
CA LYS A 30 -38.02 -4.04 8.77
C LYS A 30 -36.75 -3.23 8.54
N ASP A 31 -35.88 -3.16 9.54
CA ASP A 31 -34.60 -2.45 9.45
C ASP A 31 -33.74 -2.96 8.29
N ALA A 32 -33.70 -4.28 8.07
CA ALA A 32 -32.94 -4.87 6.97
C ALA A 32 -33.52 -4.49 5.58
N MET A 33 -34.83 -4.27 5.49
CA MET A 33 -35.45 -3.75 4.27
C MET A 33 -35.14 -2.27 4.06
N ASP A 34 -35.13 -1.48 5.14
CA ASP A 34 -34.87 -0.05 5.08
C ASP A 34 -33.39 0.23 4.76
N THR A 35 -32.45 -0.55 5.29
CA THR A 35 -31.03 -0.48 4.89
C THR A 35 -30.83 -0.80 3.42
N LEU A 36 -31.47 -1.86 2.93
CA LEU A 36 -31.35 -2.29 1.54
C LEU A 36 -31.91 -1.24 0.57
N LYS A 37 -33.00 -0.56 0.93
CA LYS A 37 -33.52 0.58 0.14
C LYS A 37 -32.52 1.73 0.10
N TYR A 38 -31.90 2.05 1.23
CA TYR A 38 -30.90 3.12 1.30
C TYR A 38 -29.67 2.79 0.46
N GLU A 39 -29.19 1.54 0.49
CA GLU A 39 -28.09 1.07 -0.34
C GLU A 39 -28.41 1.23 -1.83
N PHE A 40 -29.61 0.85 -2.27
CA PHE A 40 -30.02 1.05 -3.66
C PHE A 40 -30.09 2.52 -4.06
N GLN A 41 -30.54 3.42 -3.18
CA GLN A 41 -30.52 4.86 -3.46
C GLN A 41 -29.09 5.39 -3.65
N GLN A 42 -28.15 4.92 -2.82
CA GLN A 42 -26.73 5.28 -2.97
C GLN A 42 -26.13 4.72 -4.26
N GLU A 43 -26.45 3.48 -4.60
CA GLU A 43 -26.02 2.87 -5.86
C GLU A 43 -26.56 3.62 -7.08
N GLU A 44 -27.85 3.99 -7.09
CA GLU A 44 -28.44 4.78 -8.17
C GLU A 44 -27.75 6.14 -8.34
N GLN A 45 -27.45 6.83 -7.23
CA GLN A 45 -26.70 8.08 -7.26
C GLN A 45 -25.29 7.88 -7.83
N ASN A 46 -24.57 6.86 -7.37
CA ASN A 46 -23.24 6.53 -7.87
C ASN A 46 -23.26 6.19 -9.37
N MET A 47 -24.23 5.39 -9.80
CA MET A 47 -24.40 5.01 -11.21
C MET A 47 -24.67 6.23 -12.09
N PHE A 48 -25.45 7.19 -11.60
CA PHE A 48 -25.69 8.45 -12.32
C PHE A 48 -24.37 9.21 -12.56
N TYR A 49 -23.53 9.36 -11.54
CA TYR A 49 -22.24 10.04 -11.68
C TYR A 49 -21.27 9.29 -12.59
N LEU A 50 -21.22 7.96 -12.49
CA LEU A 50 -20.32 7.13 -13.27
C LEU A 50 -20.72 7.02 -14.75
N ARG A 51 -21.99 7.32 -15.10
CA ARG A 51 -22.49 7.23 -16.48
C ARG A 51 -21.89 8.29 -17.41
N HIS A 52 -21.49 9.44 -16.87
CA HIS A 52 -21.03 10.59 -17.66
C HIS A 52 -19.55 10.87 -17.39
N PRO A 53 -18.63 10.07 -17.95
CA PRO A 53 -17.21 10.33 -17.84
C PRO A 53 -16.86 11.63 -18.58
N TYR A 54 -15.94 12.39 -18.00
CA TYR A 54 -15.44 13.64 -18.60
C TYR A 54 -14.53 13.37 -19.81
N LEU A 55 -13.73 12.30 -19.75
CA LEU A 55 -12.77 11.94 -20.79
C LEU A 55 -13.25 10.75 -21.60
N ASN A 56 -12.93 10.77 -22.89
CA ASN A 56 -13.12 9.63 -23.76
C ASN A 56 -12.08 8.54 -23.45
N GLN A 57 -12.40 7.30 -23.83
CA GLN A 57 -11.47 6.17 -23.65
C GLN A 57 -10.14 6.38 -24.38
N GLU A 58 -10.15 7.06 -25.52
CA GLU A 58 -8.95 7.37 -26.31
C GLU A 58 -8.06 8.38 -25.58
N GLU A 59 -8.63 9.48 -25.10
CA GLU A 59 -7.94 10.51 -24.31
C GLU A 59 -7.34 9.93 -23.02
N THR A 60 -8.05 9.01 -22.38
CA THR A 60 -7.59 8.35 -21.16
C THR A 60 -6.37 7.46 -21.40
N LYS A 61 -6.22 6.84 -22.59
CA LYS A 61 -5.04 6.02 -22.91
C LYS A 61 -3.77 6.86 -22.99
N CYS A 62 -3.86 8.09 -23.51
CA CYS A 62 -2.72 9.02 -23.58
C CYS A 62 -2.21 9.40 -22.19
N LEU A 63 -3.09 9.56 -21.20
CA LEU A 63 -2.70 9.89 -19.81
C LEU A 63 -1.94 8.75 -19.12
N LYS A 64 -2.29 7.49 -19.40
CA LYS A 64 -1.61 6.32 -18.84
C LYS A 64 -0.13 6.22 -19.22
N GLU A 65 0.30 6.90 -20.28
CA GLU A 65 1.71 6.93 -20.68
C GLU A 65 2.52 7.94 -19.86
N ILE A 66 1.87 9.00 -19.36
CA ILE A 66 2.49 10.10 -18.60
C ILE A 66 2.80 9.66 -17.16
N GLU A 67 1.94 8.84 -16.56
CA GLU A 67 2.03 8.46 -15.13
C GLU A 67 2.95 7.26 -14.83
N LYS A 68 3.61 6.66 -15.84
CA LYS A 68 4.35 5.39 -15.67
C LYS A 68 5.62 5.49 -14.84
N VAL A 69 6.06 6.71 -14.50
CA VAL A 69 7.22 6.87 -13.63
C VAL A 69 6.71 7.17 -12.23
N PRO A 70 6.49 6.15 -11.39
CA PRO A 70 6.18 6.41 -10.01
C PRO A 70 7.34 7.18 -9.37
N PHE A 71 7.01 8.19 -8.57
CA PHE A 71 7.99 8.96 -7.79
C PHE A 71 8.99 8.04 -7.05
N TRP A 72 8.47 6.98 -6.43
CA TRP A 72 9.27 5.96 -5.74
C TRP A 72 10.22 5.17 -6.65
N GLY A 73 9.92 5.06 -7.95
CA GLY A 73 10.77 4.40 -8.93
C GLY A 73 12.02 5.21 -9.25
N VAL A 74 11.90 6.53 -9.32
CA VAL A 74 13.01 7.46 -9.52
C VAL A 74 13.88 7.53 -8.29
N GLU A 75 13.28 7.63 -7.10
CA GLU A 75 14.00 7.69 -5.82
C GLU A 75 14.82 6.42 -5.59
N LYS A 76 14.22 5.24 -5.77
CA LYS A 76 14.95 3.96 -5.70
C LYS A 76 16.01 3.78 -6.78
N TRP A 77 15.86 4.44 -7.93
CA TRP A 77 16.87 4.41 -8.99
C TRP A 77 18.06 5.32 -8.62
N ASN A 78 17.79 6.49 -8.05
CA ASN A 78 18.81 7.40 -7.52
C ASN A 78 19.57 6.79 -6.34
N GLU A 79 18.89 6.15 -5.38
CA GLU A 79 19.52 5.44 -4.26
C GLU A 79 20.44 4.30 -4.72
N ARG A 80 20.05 3.58 -5.78
CA ARG A 80 20.90 2.54 -6.37
C ARG A 80 22.14 3.15 -7.02
N ASN A 81 21.99 4.27 -7.70
CA ASN A 81 23.09 4.95 -8.40
C ASN A 81 24.03 5.70 -7.45
N SER A 82 23.55 6.19 -6.30
CA SER A 82 24.38 6.92 -5.34
C SER A 82 25.51 6.06 -4.76
N ILE A 83 25.34 4.73 -4.73
CA ILE A 83 26.40 3.77 -4.35
C ILE A 83 27.60 3.88 -5.32
N PHE A 84 27.34 4.17 -6.59
CA PHE A 84 28.35 4.25 -7.64
C PHE A 84 28.81 5.68 -7.93
N GLU A 85 28.18 6.70 -7.34
CA GLU A 85 28.49 8.11 -7.60
C GLU A 85 29.69 8.64 -6.79
N LYS A 86 30.47 7.78 -6.13
CA LYS A 86 31.67 8.19 -5.41
C LYS A 86 32.76 8.64 -6.39
N ARG A 87 32.80 9.94 -6.69
CA ARG A 87 33.84 10.57 -7.49
C ARG A 87 35.10 10.74 -6.64
N ARG A 88 36.24 10.26 -7.13
CA ARG A 88 37.55 10.60 -6.57
C ARG A 88 38.04 11.86 -7.26
N THR A 89 38.50 12.84 -6.50
CA THR A 89 39.16 14.02 -7.07
C THR A 89 40.67 13.84 -7.05
N LEU A 90 41.37 14.44 -8.01
CA LEU A 90 42.84 14.45 -8.01
C LEU A 90 43.42 15.08 -6.73
N ALA A 91 42.71 16.03 -6.14
CA ALA A 91 43.10 16.64 -4.87
C ALA A 91 43.06 15.63 -3.70
N ASP A 92 42.03 14.77 -3.65
CA ASP A 92 41.94 13.70 -2.65
C ASP A 92 43.08 12.70 -2.82
N GLU A 93 43.42 12.34 -4.06
CA GLU A 93 44.51 11.41 -4.36
C GLU A 93 45.87 12.00 -4.03
N LEU A 94 46.12 13.29 -4.31
CA LEU A 94 47.39 13.97 -4.05
C LEU A 94 47.54 14.44 -2.60
N SER A 95 46.51 14.33 -1.77
CA SER A 95 46.52 14.77 -0.37
C SER A 95 47.60 14.10 0.48
N HIS A 96 47.95 12.84 0.17
CA HIS A 96 48.97 12.07 0.90
C HIS A 96 50.39 12.65 0.77
N LEU A 97 50.66 13.44 -0.28
CA LEU A 97 51.96 14.09 -0.50
C LEU A 97 52.19 15.30 0.42
N LYS A 98 51.15 15.81 1.07
CA LYS A 98 51.25 16.95 2.00
C LYS A 98 51.79 16.55 3.37
N VAL A 99 51.90 15.25 3.68
CA VAL A 99 52.38 14.75 4.98
C VAL A 99 53.83 15.16 5.26
N THR A 100 54.64 15.38 4.21
CA THR A 100 56.03 15.81 4.31
C THR A 100 56.23 17.33 4.16
N GLN A 101 55.14 18.11 4.03
CA GLN A 101 55.23 19.57 4.01
C GLN A 101 55.38 20.11 5.44
N ASP A 102 56.62 20.12 5.93
CA ASP A 102 57.00 20.92 7.09
C ASP A 102 57.13 22.39 6.68
N TRP A 103 56.53 23.28 7.47
CA TRP A 103 56.65 24.72 7.27
C TRP A 103 58.05 25.25 7.66
N ASP A 104 58.73 24.54 8.57
CA ASP A 104 60.08 24.84 9.03
C ASP A 104 61.08 23.86 8.41
N PHE A 105 61.49 24.11 7.16
CA PHE A 105 62.65 23.43 6.60
C PHE A 105 63.92 23.90 7.34
N LYS A 106 64.28 23.21 8.43
CA LYS A 106 65.60 23.35 9.07
C LYS A 106 66.66 22.63 8.24
N GLY A 107 66.90 23.13 7.03
CA GLY A 107 68.06 22.81 6.21
C GLY A 107 69.32 23.31 6.90
N GLY A 108 69.86 22.52 7.82
CA GLY A 108 71.17 22.74 8.39
C GLY A 108 72.24 22.42 7.36
N TYR A 109 72.68 23.43 6.60
CA TYR A 109 74.02 23.40 6.04
C TYR A 109 75.01 23.47 7.21
N LYS A 110 75.77 22.40 7.42
CA LYS A 110 77.04 22.46 8.13
C LYS A 110 78.16 22.34 7.09
N PHE A 111 79.09 23.29 7.19
CA PHE A 111 80.42 23.30 6.58
C PHE A 111 81.13 21.95 6.74
#